data_AF-A0A940JQI9-F1
#
_entry.id   AF-A0A940JQI9-F1
#
_cell.length_a   1.000
_cell.length_b   1.000
_cell.length_c   1.000
_cell.angle_alpha   90.00
_cell.angle_beta   90.00
_cell.angle_gamma   90.00
#
_symmetry.space_group_name_H-M   'P 1'
#
loop_
_entity.id
_entity.type
_entity.pdbx_description
1 polymer ?
#
loop_
_entity_poly.entity_id
_entity_poly.type
_entity_poly.pdbx_seq_one_letter_code
_entity_poly.pdbx_strand_id
1 'polypeptide(L)'
;VAGLVLLPESVAAIRAAMAHRLQTSLNLALGSGMASIGLTIPTIAVLSFWLPSELTLGLGPLQIVLFVLSVAVATLTLVPGRATRLQGIVHLAIFASFIFLAAQP
;
A
#
# COMPACT_ATOMS: atom_id res chain seq x y z
N VAL A 1 -7.35 -11.01 7.30
CA VAL A 1 -7.29 -11.13 5.83
C VAL A 1 -6.02 -10.52 5.27
N ALA A 2 -5.76 -9.22 5.52
CA ALA A 2 -4.56 -8.52 5.01
C ALA A 2 -3.25 -9.28 5.25
N GLY A 3 -2.89 -9.61 6.50
CA GLY A 3 -1.63 -10.32 6.79
C GLY A 3 -1.52 -11.71 6.16
N LEU A 4 -2.61 -12.47 6.04
CA LEU A 4 -2.61 -13.84 5.51
C LEU A 4 -2.34 -13.88 3.99
N VAL A 5 -2.81 -12.87 3.25
CA VAL A 5 -2.69 -12.80 1.79
C VAL A 5 -1.48 -11.95 1.37
N LEU A 6 -1.27 -10.80 2.01
CA LEU A 6 -0.18 -9.89 1.66
C LEU A 6 1.20 -10.44 2.03
N LEU A 7 1.36 -11.23 3.08
CA LEU A 7 2.66 -11.81 3.45
C LEU A 7 3.23 -12.73 2.36
N PRO A 8 2.54 -13.80 1.92
CA PRO A 8 3.07 -14.67 0.87
C PRO A 8 3.23 -13.95 -0.47
N GLU A 9 2.33 -13.01 -0.80
CA GLU A 9 2.42 -12.22 -2.03
C GLU A 9 3.58 -11.22 -2.00
N SER A 10 3.89 -10.62 -0.84
CA SER A 10 5.06 -9.76 -0.65
C SER A 10 6.36 -10.56 -0.82
N VAL A 11 6.43 -11.76 -0.23
CA VAL A 11 7.57 -12.66 -0.41
C VAL A 11 7.73 -13.06 -1.88
N ALA A 12 6.64 -13.39 -2.56
CA ALA A 12 6.65 -13.71 -3.98
C ALA A 12 7.07 -12.52 -4.85
N ALA A 13 6.63 -11.30 -4.52
CA ALA A 13 7.04 -10.07 -5.19
C ALA A 13 8.55 -9.81 -5.03
N ILE A 14 9.09 -10.00 -3.82
CA ILE A 14 10.53 -9.86 -3.55
C ILE A 14 11.33 -10.89 -4.34
N ARG A 15 10.90 -12.17 -4.34
CA ARG A 15 11.56 -13.23 -5.11
C ARG A 15 11.54 -12.93 -6.62
N ALA A 16 10.43 -12.43 -7.14
CA ALA A 16 10.32 -12.01 -8.54
C ALA A 16 11.26 -10.84 -8.86
N ALA A 17 11.39 -9.84 -7.97
CA ALA A 17 12.33 -8.74 -8.13
C ALA A 17 13.80 -9.22 -8.13
N MET A 18 14.15 -10.14 -7.22
CA MET A 18 15.48 -10.77 -7.17
C MET A 18 15.80 -11.57 -8.44
N ALA A 19 14.78 -12.16 -9.07
CA ALA A 19 14.91 -12.86 -10.35
C ALA A 19 14.84 -11.93 -11.58
N HIS A 20 14.99 -10.61 -11.40
CA HIS A 20 14.89 -9.59 -12.45
C HIS A 20 13.54 -9.55 -13.20
N ARG A 21 12.47 -10.09 -12.61
CA ARG A 21 11.10 -10.06 -13.17
C ARG A 21 10.31 -8.88 -12.57
N LEU A 22 10.74 -7.65 -12.86
CA LEU A 22 10.19 -6.44 -12.26
C LEU A 22 8.69 -6.26 -12.54
N GLN A 23 8.21 -6.53 -13.75
CA GLN A 23 6.79 -6.42 -14.06
C GLN A 23 5.93 -7.39 -13.26
N THR A 24 6.38 -8.65 -13.09
CA THR A 24 5.70 -9.63 -12.24
C THR A 24 5.70 -9.19 -10.78
N SER A 25 6.84 -8.71 -10.28
CA SER A 25 6.97 -8.19 -8.92
C SER A 25 5.99 -7.04 -8.65
N LEU A 26 5.94 -6.06 -9.55
CA LEU A 26 5.05 -4.90 -9.46
C LEU A 26 3.58 -5.30 -9.59
N ASN A 27 3.25 -6.19 -10.53
CA ASN A 27 1.88 -6.69 -10.70
C ASN A 27 1.37 -7.40 -9.44
N LEU A 28 2.25 -8.17 -8.78
CA LEU A 28 1.88 -8.86 -7.55
C LEU A 28 1.69 -7.87 -6.39
N ALA A 29 2.64 -6.95 -6.19
CA ALA A 29 2.60 -5.97 -5.10
C ALA A 29 1.43 -4.98 -5.25
N LEU A 30 1.32 -4.33 -6.41
CA LEU A 30 0.25 -3.36 -6.67
C LEU A 30 -1.11 -4.04 -6.82
N GLY A 31 -1.16 -5.19 -7.52
CA GLY A 31 -2.40 -5.94 -7.71
C GLY A 31 -3.02 -6.40 -6.39
N SER A 32 -2.19 -6.95 -5.48
CA SER A 32 -2.62 -7.33 -4.14
C SER A 32 -3.14 -6.15 -3.31
N GLY A 33 -2.38 -5.04 -3.30
CA GLY A 33 -2.75 -3.83 -2.57
C GLY A 33 -4.07 -3.24 -3.08
N MET A 34 -4.22 -3.13 -4.40
CA MET A 34 -5.44 -2.64 -5.03
C MET A 34 -6.64 -3.56 -4.76
N ALA A 35 -6.45 -4.88 -4.82
CA ALA A 35 -7.51 -5.84 -4.49
C ALA A 35 -7.94 -5.70 -3.02
N SER A 36 -6.98 -5.55 -2.10
CA SER A 36 -7.25 -5.35 -0.68
C SER A 36 -8.03 -4.06 -0.42
N ILE A 37 -7.59 -2.93 -0.97
CA ILE A 37 -8.28 -1.63 -0.82
C ILE A 37 -9.66 -1.66 -1.50
N GLY A 38 -9.70 -2.15 -2.74
CA GLY A 38 -10.90 -2.23 -3.57
C GLY A 38 -11.98 -3.16 -3.01
N LEU A 39 -11.61 -4.17 -2.22
CA LEU A 39 -12.57 -5.02 -1.52
C LEU A 39 -12.93 -4.45 -0.14
N THR A 40 -11.97 -3.90 0.60
CA THR A 40 -12.18 -3.46 1.99
C THR A 40 -13.11 -2.25 2.07
N ILE A 41 -12.95 -1.24 1.20
CA ILE A 41 -13.79 -0.03 1.25
C ILE A 41 -15.28 -0.37 1.00
N PRO A 42 -15.66 -1.08 -0.07
CA PRO A 42 -17.06 -1.46 -0.28
C PRO A 42 -17.59 -2.40 0.79
N THR A 43 -16.77 -3.34 1.27
CA THR A 43 -17.19 -4.26 2.34
C THR A 43 -17.53 -3.48 3.61
N ILE A 44 -16.70 -2.53 4.03
CA ILE A 44 -16.98 -1.68 5.19
C ILE A 44 -18.18 -0.77 4.93
N ALA A 45 -18.29 -0.18 3.74
CA ALA A 45 -19.44 0.65 3.38
C ALA A 45 -20.76 -0.12 3.47
N VAL A 46 -20.78 -1.38 3.00
CA VAL A 46 -21.94 -2.26 3.15
C VAL A 46 -22.19 -2.57 4.63
N LEU A 47 -21.15 -2.97 5.38
CA LEU A 47 -21.28 -3.26 6.81
C LEU A 47 -21.80 -2.08 7.65
N SER A 48 -21.50 -0.84 7.23
CA SER A 48 -21.95 0.36 7.94
C SER A 48 -23.47 0.52 8.00
N PHE A 49 -24.24 -0.12 7.11
CA PHE A 49 -25.71 -0.12 7.20
C PHE A 49 -26.25 -0.83 8.44
N TRP A 50 -25.50 -1.78 8.98
CA TRP A 50 -25.89 -2.55 10.17
C TRP A 50 -25.13 -2.13 11.43
N LEU A 51 -24.15 -1.22 11.32
CA LEU A 51 -23.41 -0.71 12.47
C LEU A 51 -24.15 0.48 13.10
N PRO A 52 -24.41 0.47 14.41
CA PRO A 52 -25.10 1.56 15.11
C PRO A 52 -24.24 2.83 15.30
N SER A 53 -22.96 2.80 14.93
CA SER A 53 -22.01 3.91 15.08
C SER A 53 -21.80 4.65 13.75
N GLU A 54 -21.68 5.98 13.80
CA GLU A 54 -21.23 6.78 12.66
C GLU A 54 -19.80 6.37 12.26
N LEU A 55 -19.66 5.60 11.19
CA LEU A 55 -18.36 5.28 10.62
C LEU A 55 -17.87 6.49 9.81
N THR A 56 -16.82 7.13 10.29
CA THR A 56 -16.05 8.07 9.46
C THR A 56 -15.23 7.28 8.46
N LEU A 57 -15.79 7.12 7.26
CA LEU A 57 -15.10 6.54 6.09
C LEU A 57 -14.09 7.58 5.56
N GLY A 58 -12.98 7.74 6.27
CA GLY A 58 -11.98 8.73 5.94
C GLY A 58 -10.65 8.47 6.61
N LEU A 59 -9.58 8.82 5.89
CA LEU A 59 -8.24 8.91 6.47
C LEU A 59 -8.13 10.25 7.20
N GLY A 60 -7.49 10.25 8.36
CA GLY A 60 -7.10 11.48 9.04
C GLY A 60 -6.12 12.29 8.19
N PRO A 61 -5.94 13.61 8.46
CA PRO A 61 -5.12 14.49 7.64
C PRO A 61 -3.69 13.99 7.40
N LEU A 62 -3.03 13.46 8.45
CA LEU A 62 -1.68 12.90 8.33
C LEU A 62 -1.63 11.68 7.41
N GLN A 63 -2.62 10.79 7.50
CA GLN A 63 -2.70 9.59 6.68
C GLN A 63 -2.99 9.93 5.22
N ILE A 64 -3.81 10.96 4.96
CA ILE A 64 -4.01 11.50 3.60
C ILE A 64 -2.68 12.01 3.03
N VAL A 65 -1.92 12.80 3.78
CA VAL A 65 -0.63 13.33 3.32
C VAL A 65 0.34 12.19 2.98
N LEU A 66 0.49 11.21 3.87
CA LEU A 66 1.36 10.06 3.63
C LEU A 66 0.90 9.20 2.45
N PHE A 67 -0.42 9.02 2.29
CA PHE A 67 -1.00 8.29 1.16
C PHE A 67 -0.70 9.00 -0.16
N VAL A 68 -0.98 10.30 -0.25
CA VAL A 68 -0.69 11.12 -1.44
C VAL A 68 0.80 11.12 -1.75
N LEU A 69 1.66 11.28 -0.74
CA LEU A 69 3.11 11.23 -0.91
C LEU A 69 3.56 9.87 -1.46
N SER A 70 3.03 8.77 -0.91
CA SER A 70 3.33 7.41 -1.37
C SER A 70 2.94 7.21 -2.84
N VAL A 71 1.73 7.63 -3.23
CA VAL A 71 1.25 7.54 -4.62
C VAL A 71 2.07 8.41 -5.55
N ALA A 72 2.39 9.65 -5.16
CA ALA A 72 3.18 10.57 -5.95
C ALA A 72 4.59 10.02 -6.22
N VAL A 73 5.29 9.59 -5.17
CA VAL A 73 6.64 9.02 -5.30
C VAL A 73 6.59 7.70 -6.06
N ALA A 74 5.56 6.86 -5.86
CA ALA A 74 5.40 5.62 -6.62
C ALA A 74 5.24 5.90 -8.11
N THR A 75 4.43 6.90 -8.46
CA THR A 75 4.22 7.31 -9.85
C THR A 75 5.52 7.82 -10.48
N LEU A 76 6.24 8.72 -9.79
CA LEU A 76 7.51 9.28 -10.29
C LEU A 76 8.63 8.24 -10.43
N THR A 77 8.58 7.15 -9.67
CA THR A 77 9.62 6.10 -9.68
C THR A 77 9.30 4.95 -10.63
N LEU A 78 8.03 4.56 -10.73
CA LEU A 78 7.60 3.39 -11.50
C LEU A 78 7.22 3.72 -12.95
N VAL A 79 6.59 4.87 -13.23
CA VAL A 79 6.18 5.26 -14.59
C VAL A 79 7.37 5.34 -15.57
N PRO A 80 8.54 5.90 -15.19
CA PRO A 80 9.69 5.95 -16.09
C PRO A 80 10.35 4.59 -16.36
N GLY A 81 9.96 3.52 -15.66
CA GLY A 81 10.52 2.18 -15.83
C GLY A 81 11.95 1.98 -15.33
N ARG A 82 12.54 2.96 -14.63
CA ARG A 82 13.93 2.95 -14.14
C ARG A 82 14.00 2.96 -12.60
N ALA A 83 13.37 2.00 -11.95
CA ALA A 83 13.41 1.87 -10.49
C ALA A 83 14.85 1.58 -10.00
N THR A 84 15.41 2.49 -9.20
CA THR A 84 16.76 2.36 -8.61
C THR A 84 16.71 2.02 -7.12
N ARG A 85 17.83 1.53 -6.56
CA ARG A 85 17.93 1.25 -5.12
C ARG A 85 17.67 2.49 -4.26
N LEU A 86 18.16 3.67 -4.67
CA LEU A 86 17.95 4.92 -3.95
C LEU A 86 16.46 5.29 -3.89
N GLN A 87 15.73 5.13 -5.00
CA GLN A 87 14.27 5.33 -5.02
C GLN A 87 13.54 4.34 -4.10
N GLY A 88 14.02 3.08 -4.03
CA GLY A 88 13.52 2.10 -3.07
C GLY A 88 13.69 2.54 -1.61
N ILE A 89 14.82 3.17 -1.26
CA ILE A 89 15.04 3.72 0.08
C ILE A 89 14.04 4.83 0.40
N VAL A 90 13.71 5.70 -0.58
CA VAL A 90 12.69 6.75 -0.38
C VAL A 90 11.33 6.14 -0.03
N HIS A 91 10.92 5.07 -0.72
CA HIS A 91 9.69 4.34 -0.39
C HIS A 91 9.70 3.75 1.02
N LEU A 92 10.82 3.12 1.40
CA LEU A 92 10.98 2.56 2.74
C LEU A 92 10.97 3.65 3.82
N ALA A 93 11.55 4.82 3.55
CA ALA A 93 11.53 5.95 4.48
C ALA A 93 10.11 6.47 4.71
N ILE A 94 9.32 6.65 3.64
CA ILE A 94 7.91 7.06 3.74
C ILE A 94 7.10 6.02 4.53
N PHE A 95 7.32 4.73 4.24
CA PHE A 95 6.67 3.64 4.98
C PHE A 95 7.07 3.61 6.46
N ALA A 96 8.34 3.84 6.78
CA ALA A 96 8.81 3.95 8.15
C ALA A 96 8.19 5.16 8.87
N SER A 97 8.06 6.31 8.20
CA SER A 97 7.34 7.47 8.71
C SER A 97 5.87 7.15 8.99
N PHE A 98 5.21 6.38 8.12
CA PHE A 98 3.85 5.90 8.36
C PHE A 98 3.77 5.03 9.62
N ILE A 99 4.66 4.03 9.78
CA ILE A 99 4.67 3.17 10.98
C ILE A 99 4.89 4.02 12.24
N PHE A 100 5.86 4.93 12.21
CA PHE A 100 6.18 5.79 13.33
C PHE A 100 4.98 6.64 13.76
N LEU A 101 4.39 7.36 12.80
CA LEU A 101 3.24 8.23 13.06
C LEU A 101 1.96 7.47 13.40
N ALA A 102 1.78 6.24 12.89
CA ALA A 102 0.64 5.39 13.23
C ALA A 102 0.77 4.74 14.61
N ALA A 103 2.00 4.55 15.10
CA ALA A 103 2.26 4.02 16.44
C ALA A 103 2.21 5.10 17.53
N GLN A 104 2.34 6.38 17.16
CA GLN A 104 2.10 7.50 18.08
C GLN A 104 0.58 7.73 18.23
N PRO A 105 0.03 7.66 19.45
CA PRO A 105 -1.38 7.95 19.71
C PRO A 105 -1.68 9.44 19.57
#